data_AF-A0A431L9X4-F1
#
_entry.id   AF-A0A431L9X4-F1
#
_cell.length_a   1.000
_cell.length_b   1.000
_cell.length_c   1.000
_cell.angle_alpha   90.00
_cell.angle_beta   90.00
_cell.angle_gamma   90.00
#
_symmetry.space_group_name_H-M   'P 1'
#
loop_
_entity.id
_entity.type
_entity.pdbx_description
1 polymer ?
#
loop_
_entity_poly.entity_id
_entity_poly.type
_entity_poly.pdbx_seq_one_letter_code
_entity_poly.pdbx_strand_id
1 'polypeptide(L)'
;MRLLEWLAAAALALSAGTAAAASPCTLVFGQGRNPPAPGGPDWDALNERFNAAVATALDDGSRRIVPMTASAVQIDPEAAALSLLREADRRGCATLAETAVFADDQGVLVLRLRVYPLLPALGDSGAIVGLRIGTPLFVTQRDLDMKALPRLRPEAVGQQMAGEYLQRDRR
;
A
#
# COMPACT_ATOMS: atom_id res chain seq x y z
N MET A 1 20.26 -5.26 -57.81
CA MET A 1 20.32 -6.12 -56.61
C MET A 1 20.53 -5.38 -55.27
N ARG A 2 20.71 -4.04 -55.23
CA ARG A 2 20.92 -3.30 -53.97
C ARG A 2 19.69 -2.60 -53.36
N LEU A 3 18.54 -2.60 -54.05
CA LEU A 3 17.32 -1.89 -53.60
C LEU A 3 16.38 -2.76 -52.76
N LEU A 4 16.38 -4.09 -52.93
CA LEU A 4 15.55 -4.98 -52.11
C LEU A 4 16.08 -5.15 -50.68
N GLU A 5 17.40 -5.06 -50.48
CA GLU A 5 18.03 -5.19 -49.16
C GLU A 5 17.73 -3.99 -48.25
N TRP A 6 17.53 -2.80 -48.85
CA TRP A 6 17.19 -1.59 -48.10
C TRP A 6 15.74 -1.57 -47.61
N LEU A 7 14.82 -2.22 -48.34
CA LEU A 7 13.42 -2.33 -47.92
C LEU A 7 13.22 -3.35 -46.79
N ALA A 8 14.05 -4.40 -46.74
CA ALA A 8 14.02 -5.37 -45.64
C ALA A 8 14.53 -4.78 -44.31
N ALA A 9 15.53 -3.89 -44.35
CA ALA A 9 16.04 -3.23 -43.15
C ALA A 9 15.06 -2.18 -42.58
N ALA A 10 14.23 -1.55 -43.41
CA ALA A 10 13.23 -0.58 -42.97
C ALA A 10 11.99 -1.23 -42.31
N ALA A 11 11.67 -2.49 -42.65
CA ALA A 11 10.52 -3.20 -42.10
C ALA A 11 10.76 -3.81 -40.71
N LEU A 12 12.02 -4.03 -40.31
CA LEU A 12 12.39 -4.60 -39.01
C LEU A 12 12.52 -3.57 -37.88
N ALA A 13 12.41 -2.27 -38.16
CA ALA A 13 12.56 -1.20 -37.17
C ALA A 13 11.24 -0.79 -36.47
N LEU A 14 10.08 -1.31 -36.88
CA LEU A 14 8.77 -0.86 -36.36
C LEU A 14 8.15 -1.74 -35.27
N SER A 15 8.87 -2.77 -34.79
CA SER A 15 8.35 -3.70 -33.77
C SER A 15 8.93 -3.46 -32.38
N ALA A 16 9.50 -2.29 -32.11
CA ALA A 16 9.75 -1.85 -30.74
C ALA A 16 8.40 -1.42 -30.15
N GLY A 17 7.57 -2.40 -29.82
CA GLY A 17 6.34 -2.18 -29.09
C GLY A 17 6.68 -1.34 -27.87
N THR A 18 6.13 -0.14 -27.81
CA THR A 18 6.09 0.66 -26.59
C THR A 18 5.37 -0.19 -25.56
N ALA A 19 6.13 -0.95 -24.77
CA ALA A 19 5.64 -1.48 -23.52
C ALA A 19 5.23 -0.26 -22.72
N ALA A 20 3.94 0.08 -22.76
CA ALA A 20 3.37 1.10 -21.90
C ALA A 20 3.79 0.69 -20.49
N ALA A 21 4.72 1.43 -19.89
CA ALA A 21 5.19 1.15 -18.56
C ALA A 21 3.95 1.13 -17.68
N ALA A 22 3.61 -0.05 -17.16
CA ALA A 22 2.42 -0.20 -16.35
C ALA A 22 2.52 0.82 -15.21
N SER A 23 1.47 1.63 -15.03
CA SER A 23 1.43 2.63 -13.97
C SER A 23 1.84 1.97 -12.65
N PRO A 24 2.80 2.53 -11.89
CA PRO A 24 3.25 1.94 -10.64
C PRO A 24 2.05 1.62 -9.76
N CYS A 25 1.93 0.38 -9.27
CA CYS A 25 0.84 0.05 -8.34
C CYS A 25 1.30 0.16 -6.88
N THR A 26 0.48 0.83 -6.08
CA THR A 26 0.55 0.83 -4.62
C THR A 26 -0.68 0.13 -4.05
N LEU A 27 -0.45 -0.86 -3.19
CA LEU A 27 -1.50 -1.48 -2.40
C LEU A 27 -1.58 -0.75 -1.06
N VAL A 28 -2.77 -0.31 -0.65
CA VAL A 28 -3.00 0.45 0.59
C VAL A 28 -3.77 -0.43 1.55
N PHE A 29 -3.06 -0.97 2.54
CA PHE A 29 -3.59 -1.97 3.46
C PHE A 29 -3.90 -1.37 4.83
N GLY A 30 -5.08 -1.66 5.38
CA GLY A 30 -5.50 -1.25 6.72
C GLY A 30 -5.96 -2.46 7.53
N GLN A 31 -5.60 -2.51 8.81
CA GLN A 31 -6.09 -3.56 9.69
C GLN A 31 -6.38 -3.00 11.09
N GLY A 32 -7.56 -3.31 11.62
CA GLY A 32 -7.85 -3.08 13.03
C GLY A 32 -6.92 -3.90 13.92
N ARG A 33 -6.28 -3.27 14.92
CA ARG A 33 -5.34 -4.00 15.81
C ARG A 33 -5.92 -4.31 17.19
N ASN A 34 -6.95 -3.60 17.60
CA ASN A 34 -7.59 -3.82 18.89
C ASN A 34 -8.83 -4.71 18.71
N PRO A 35 -9.02 -5.73 19.56
CA PRO A 35 -10.21 -6.56 19.49
C PRO A 35 -11.48 -5.74 19.79
N PRO A 36 -12.63 -6.14 19.25
CA PRO A 36 -13.91 -5.53 19.61
C PRO A 36 -14.19 -5.73 21.10
N ALA A 37 -14.67 -4.67 21.77
CA ALA A 37 -15.05 -4.69 23.17
C ALA A 37 -16.42 -4.01 23.37
N PRO A 38 -17.29 -4.49 24.29
CA PRO A 38 -18.56 -3.84 24.60
C PRO A 38 -18.36 -2.39 25.04
N GLY A 39 -19.07 -1.45 24.40
CA GLY A 39 -18.92 -0.01 24.67
C GLY A 39 -17.60 0.60 24.19
N GLY A 40 -16.72 -0.19 23.56
CA GLY A 40 -15.51 0.27 22.92
C GLY A 40 -15.77 0.88 21.54
N PRO A 41 -14.79 1.58 20.98
CA PRO A 41 -14.89 2.09 19.62
C PRO A 41 -14.92 0.98 18.58
N ASP A 42 -15.55 1.29 17.44
CA ASP A 42 -15.49 0.47 16.24
C ASP A 42 -14.13 0.69 15.54
N TRP A 43 -13.16 -0.13 15.91
CA TRP A 43 -11.79 -0.05 15.38
C TRP A 43 -11.72 -0.37 13.89
N ASP A 44 -12.54 -1.31 13.40
CA ASP A 44 -12.55 -1.67 11.99
C ASP A 44 -13.08 -0.50 11.16
N ALA A 45 -14.20 0.12 11.56
CA ALA A 45 -14.73 1.30 10.87
C ALA A 45 -13.77 2.51 10.92
N LEU A 46 -13.03 2.70 12.02
CA LEU A 46 -12.00 3.74 12.12
C LEU A 46 -10.84 3.49 11.14
N ASN A 47 -10.38 2.24 11.05
CA ASN A 47 -9.32 1.85 10.12
C ASN A 47 -9.78 1.95 8.67
N GLU A 48 -11.00 1.54 8.34
CA GLU A 48 -11.56 1.65 6.99
C GLU A 48 -11.60 3.10 6.52
N ARG A 49 -12.10 4.02 7.34
CA ARG A 49 -12.15 5.45 6.97
C ARG A 49 -10.76 6.07 6.82
N PHE A 50 -9.83 5.73 7.71
CA PHE A 50 -8.45 6.18 7.60
C PHE A 50 -7.75 5.62 6.34
N ASN A 51 -7.89 4.32 6.08
CA ASN A 51 -7.35 3.63 4.91
C ASN A 51 -7.89 4.23 3.61
N ALA A 52 -9.22 4.40 3.50
CA ALA A 52 -9.86 4.96 2.32
C ALA A 52 -9.39 6.41 2.05
N ALA A 53 -9.21 7.21 3.10
CA ALA A 53 -8.70 8.57 2.97
C ALA A 53 -7.25 8.63 2.50
N VAL A 54 -6.38 7.75 3.03
CA VAL A 54 -5.00 7.61 2.54
C VAL A 54 -4.99 7.14 1.08
N ALA A 55 -5.77 6.11 0.73
CA ALA A 55 -5.85 5.61 -0.63
C ALA A 55 -6.30 6.68 -1.62
N THR A 56 -7.35 7.44 -1.27
CA THR A 56 -7.86 8.55 -2.08
C THR A 56 -6.79 9.64 -2.26
N ALA A 57 -6.07 9.98 -1.18
CA ALA A 57 -5.05 11.02 -1.24
C ALA A 57 -3.80 10.60 -2.04
N LEU A 58 -3.48 9.30 -2.09
CA LEU A 58 -2.38 8.77 -2.91
C LEU A 58 -2.74 8.61 -4.39
N ASP A 59 -4.03 8.64 -4.74
CA ASP A 59 -4.50 8.58 -6.11
C ASP A 59 -4.35 9.94 -6.80
N ASP A 60 -3.14 10.20 -7.29
CA ASP A 60 -2.78 11.39 -8.07
C ASP A 60 -2.94 11.19 -9.59
N GLY A 61 -3.52 10.06 -10.01
CA GLY A 61 -3.66 9.66 -11.41
C GLY A 61 -2.39 9.12 -12.08
N SER A 62 -1.23 9.16 -11.42
CA SER A 62 0.05 8.64 -11.97
C SER A 62 0.32 7.18 -11.59
N ARG A 63 -0.33 6.70 -10.52
CA ARG A 63 -0.15 5.38 -9.95
C ARG A 63 -1.50 4.70 -9.74
N ARG A 64 -1.53 3.38 -9.87
CA ARG A 64 -2.74 2.62 -9.52
C ARG A 64 -2.78 2.36 -8.02
N ILE A 65 -3.85 2.78 -7.37
CA ILE A 65 -4.08 2.53 -5.96
C ILE A 65 -5.05 1.35 -5.78
N VAL A 66 -4.69 0.39 -4.93
CA VAL A 66 -5.54 -0.76 -4.57
C VAL A 66 -5.77 -0.74 -3.06
N PRO A 67 -6.91 -0.21 -2.57
CA PRO A 67 -7.24 -0.25 -1.15
C PRO A 67 -7.66 -1.65 -0.72
N MET A 68 -7.24 -2.06 0.47
CA MET A 68 -7.62 -3.31 1.10
C MET A 68 -7.70 -3.13 2.61
N THR A 69 -8.68 -3.77 3.24
CA THR A 69 -8.79 -3.81 4.69
C THR A 69 -8.95 -5.23 5.21
N ALA A 70 -8.51 -5.43 6.44
CA ALA A 70 -8.70 -6.65 7.21
C ALA A 70 -9.31 -6.31 8.57
N SER A 71 -10.20 -7.19 9.05
CA SER A 71 -10.83 -7.02 10.36
C SER A 71 -9.84 -7.29 11.50
N ALA A 72 -10.03 -6.60 12.63
CA ALA A 72 -9.31 -6.85 13.88
C ALA A 72 -9.53 -8.25 14.45
N VAL A 73 -10.59 -8.94 14.02
CA VAL A 73 -10.93 -10.30 14.48
C VAL A 73 -10.13 -11.36 13.72
N GLN A 74 -9.28 -10.98 12.76
CA GLN A 74 -8.53 -11.94 11.96
C GLN A 74 -7.61 -12.81 12.82
N ILE A 75 -7.89 -14.12 12.82
CA ILE A 75 -7.39 -15.11 13.80
C ILE A 75 -5.94 -15.53 13.51
N ASP A 76 -5.46 -15.34 12.27
CA ASP A 76 -4.13 -15.77 11.80
C ASP A 76 -3.41 -14.63 11.03
N PRO A 77 -2.47 -13.92 11.69
CA PRO A 77 -1.68 -12.86 11.06
C PRO A 77 -0.76 -13.34 9.93
N GLU A 78 -0.25 -14.57 9.99
CA GLU A 78 0.65 -15.11 8.95
C GLU A 78 -0.12 -15.40 7.66
N ALA A 79 -1.29 -16.03 7.78
CA ALA A 79 -2.17 -16.27 6.64
C ALA A 79 -2.67 -14.96 6.01
N ALA A 80 -2.94 -13.95 6.83
CA ALA A 80 -3.33 -12.61 6.37
C ALA A 80 -2.21 -11.92 5.60
N ALA A 81 -0.98 -11.92 6.13
CA ALA A 81 0.19 -11.36 5.47
C ALA A 81 0.51 -12.07 4.13
N LEU A 82 0.40 -13.40 4.09
CA LEU A 82 0.58 -14.16 2.86
C LEU A 82 -0.48 -13.83 1.81
N SER A 83 -1.74 -13.71 2.23
CA SER A 83 -2.84 -13.33 1.33
C SER A 83 -2.65 -11.92 0.77
N LEU A 84 -2.19 -10.98 1.61
CA LEU A 84 -1.83 -9.63 1.21
C LEU A 84 -0.74 -9.62 0.12
N LEU A 85 0.35 -10.36 0.34
CA LEU A 85 1.47 -10.43 -0.61
C LEU A 85 1.09 -11.10 -1.94
N ARG A 86 0.26 -12.15 -1.90
CA ARG A 86 -0.28 -12.78 -3.11
C ARG A 86 -1.16 -11.83 -3.90
N GLU A 87 -2.00 -11.05 -3.22
CA GLU A 87 -2.85 -10.06 -3.88
C GLU A 87 -2.01 -8.93 -4.48
N ALA A 88 -0.99 -8.46 -3.77
CA ALA A 88 -0.05 -7.48 -4.30
C ALA A 88 0.65 -7.98 -5.58
N ASP A 89 1.12 -9.23 -5.57
CA ASP A 89 1.78 -9.87 -6.71
C ASP A 89 0.84 -10.03 -7.90
N ARG A 90 -0.37 -10.57 -7.68
CA ARG A 90 -1.42 -10.70 -8.70
C ARG A 90 -1.79 -9.36 -9.34
N ARG A 91 -1.71 -8.28 -8.56
CA ARG A 91 -1.98 -6.91 -8.99
C ARG A 91 -0.72 -6.21 -9.49
N GLY A 92 0.46 -6.82 -9.50
CA GLY A 92 1.72 -6.18 -9.92
C GLY A 92 2.08 -4.93 -9.12
N CYS A 93 1.78 -4.91 -7.83
CA CYS A 93 2.08 -3.78 -6.95
C CYS A 93 3.50 -3.88 -6.42
N ALA A 94 4.24 -2.78 -6.56
CA ALA A 94 5.64 -2.66 -6.15
C ALA A 94 5.79 -1.91 -4.83
N THR A 95 4.68 -1.42 -4.27
CA THR A 95 4.66 -0.63 -3.04
C THR A 95 3.46 -1.03 -2.18
N LEU A 96 3.68 -1.08 -0.87
CA LEU A 96 2.66 -1.31 0.15
C LEU A 96 2.62 -0.10 1.08
N ALA A 97 1.44 0.52 1.22
CA ALA A 97 1.17 1.51 2.26
C ALA A 97 0.34 0.84 3.38
N GLU A 98 0.96 0.60 4.53
CA GLU A 98 0.30 0.14 5.76
C GLU A 98 -0.33 1.34 6.48
N THR A 99 -1.61 1.22 6.80
CA THR A 99 -2.41 2.17 7.55
C THR A 99 -2.93 1.51 8.83
N ALA A 100 -2.87 2.22 9.95
CA ALA A 100 -3.37 1.69 11.21
C ALA A 100 -3.92 2.80 12.12
N VAL A 101 -5.05 2.52 12.77
CA VAL A 101 -5.66 3.30 13.85
C VAL A 101 -5.93 2.34 15.01
N PHE A 102 -5.28 2.55 16.15
CA PHE A 102 -5.38 1.65 17.30
C PHE A 102 -5.07 2.37 18.61
N ALA A 103 -5.54 1.84 19.74
CA ALA A 103 -5.03 2.15 21.05
C ALA A 103 -3.84 1.24 21.40
N ASP A 104 -2.73 1.79 21.86
CA ASP A 104 -1.63 0.98 22.40
C ASP A 104 -1.90 0.49 23.84
N ASP A 105 -0.94 -0.23 24.41
CA ASP A 105 -1.02 -0.79 25.75
C ASP A 105 -0.98 0.26 26.87
N GLN A 106 -0.51 1.48 26.56
CA GLN A 106 -0.50 2.63 27.47
C GLN A 106 -1.79 3.47 27.36
N GLY A 107 -2.71 3.09 26.48
CA GLY A 107 -3.95 3.85 26.25
C GLY A 107 -3.72 5.14 25.45
N VAL A 108 -2.73 5.15 24.56
CA VAL A 108 -2.52 6.20 23.55
C VAL A 108 -3.23 5.81 22.26
N LEU A 109 -3.98 6.75 21.69
CA LEU A 109 -4.57 6.60 20.36
C LEU A 109 -3.50 6.88 19.30
N VAL A 110 -3.17 5.86 18.52
CA VAL A 110 -2.14 5.88 17.48
C VAL A 110 -2.78 5.85 16.11
N LEU A 111 -2.43 6.81 15.25
CA LEU A 111 -2.67 6.76 13.80
C LEU A 111 -1.32 6.65 13.11
N ARG A 112 -1.16 5.66 12.22
CA ARG A 112 0.13 5.36 11.60
C ARG A 112 0.00 5.09 10.11
N LEU A 113 0.92 5.66 9.33
CA LEU A 113 1.14 5.36 7.93
C LEU A 113 2.59 4.95 7.74
N ARG A 114 2.82 3.80 7.12
CA ARG A 114 4.13 3.32 6.71
C ARG A 114 4.09 2.92 5.25
N VAL A 115 5.11 3.27 4.48
CA VAL A 115 5.21 2.89 3.07
C VAL A 115 6.45 2.04 2.88
N TYR A 116 6.29 0.91 2.20
CA TYR A 116 7.31 -0.11 1.99
C TYR A 116 7.47 -0.43 0.50
N PRO A 117 8.69 -0.73 0.04
CA PRO A 117 8.85 -1.37 -1.25
C PRO A 117 8.46 -2.86 -1.12
N LEU A 118 7.78 -3.39 -2.13
CA LEU A 118 7.59 -4.82 -2.30
C LEU A 118 8.70 -5.35 -3.20
N LEU A 119 9.44 -6.33 -2.69
CA LEU A 119 10.63 -6.87 -3.34
C LEU A 119 10.42 -8.34 -3.68
N PRO A 120 11.04 -8.86 -4.75
CA PRO A 120 11.04 -10.30 -5.01
C PRO A 120 11.59 -11.08 -3.80
N ALA A 121 10.87 -12.13 -3.42
CA ALA A 121 11.35 -13.16 -2.53
C ALA A 121 12.01 -14.26 -3.39
N LEU A 122 13.23 -14.66 -3.01
CA LEU A 122 13.97 -15.72 -3.70
C LEU A 122 13.88 -17.01 -2.90
N GLY A 123 13.58 -18.12 -3.58
CA GLY A 123 13.67 -19.46 -3.00
C GLY A 123 15.11 -19.99 -3.03
N ASP A 124 15.31 -21.20 -2.50
CA ASP A 124 16.63 -21.83 -2.36
C ASP A 124 17.39 -22.00 -3.70
N SER A 125 16.66 -22.10 -4.80
CA SER A 125 17.21 -22.18 -6.16
C SER A 125 17.57 -20.83 -6.79
N GLY A 126 17.34 -19.72 -6.07
CA GLY A 126 17.45 -18.36 -6.60
C GLY A 126 16.28 -17.92 -7.48
N ALA A 127 15.28 -18.77 -7.70
CA ALA A 127 14.06 -18.41 -8.41
C ALA A 127 13.17 -17.47 -7.58
N ILE A 128 12.44 -16.57 -8.25
CA ILE A 128 11.43 -15.73 -7.59
C ILE A 128 10.24 -16.61 -7.19
N VAL A 129 9.92 -16.65 -5.90
CA VAL A 129 8.83 -17.45 -5.31
C VAL A 129 7.66 -16.61 -4.80
N GLY A 130 7.77 -15.28 -4.88
CA GLY A 130 6.73 -14.34 -4.49
C GLY A 130 7.29 -12.97 -4.14
N LEU A 131 6.58 -12.25 -3.27
CA LEU A 131 7.00 -10.95 -2.75
C LEU A 131 7.34 -11.02 -1.27
N ARG A 132 8.17 -10.08 -0.83
CA ARG A 132 8.43 -9.76 0.58
C ARG A 132 8.36 -8.25 0.80
N ILE A 133 8.05 -7.86 2.04
CA ILE A 133 8.07 -6.46 2.46
C ILE A 133 9.52 -6.05 2.73
N GLY A 134 9.98 -4.97 2.10
CA GLY A 134 11.31 -4.40 2.34
C GLY A 134 11.37 -3.46 3.55
N THR A 135 12.46 -2.71 3.68
CA THR A 135 12.59 -1.66 4.71
C THR A 135 11.66 -0.49 4.40
N PRO A 136 11.00 0.15 5.40
CA PRO A 136 10.14 1.29 5.14
C PRO A 136 10.86 2.42 4.38
N LEU A 137 10.21 2.95 3.34
CA LEU A 137 10.59 4.17 2.63
C LEU A 137 10.13 5.42 3.38
N PHE A 138 9.01 5.30 4.11
CA PHE A 138 8.40 6.40 4.83
C PHE A 138 7.63 5.89 6.04
N VAL A 139 7.68 6.65 7.13
CA VAL A 139 6.93 6.40 8.36
C VAL A 139 6.45 7.75 8.90
N THR A 140 5.18 7.84 9.24
CA THR A 140 4.60 8.95 10.00
C THR A 140 3.57 8.41 10.99
N GLN A 141 3.56 8.97 12.19
CA GLN A 141 2.70 8.53 13.29
C GLN A 141 2.14 9.76 14.02
N ARG A 142 0.91 9.64 14.50
CA ARG A 142 0.27 10.61 15.40
C ARG A 142 -0.15 9.88 16.66
N ASP A 143 0.34 10.38 17.78
CA ASP A 143 0.03 9.88 19.11
C ASP A 143 -0.87 10.90 19.78
N LEU A 144 -2.07 10.48 20.15
CA LEU A 144 -3.13 11.31 20.70
C LEU A 144 -3.61 10.72 22.03
N ASP A 145 -4.09 11.56 22.92
CA ASP A 145 -4.84 11.11 24.09
C ASP A 145 -6.13 10.41 23.62
N MET A 146 -6.48 9.26 24.22
CA MET A 146 -7.72 8.53 23.91
C MET A 146 -9.00 9.38 24.05
N LYS A 147 -9.00 10.43 24.87
CA LYS A 147 -10.09 11.42 24.97
C LYS A 147 -10.30 12.23 23.70
N ALA A 148 -9.37 12.19 22.75
CA ALA A 148 -9.52 12.80 21.44
C ALA A 148 -10.40 11.96 20.50
N LEU A 149 -10.56 10.65 20.76
CA LEU A 149 -11.26 9.72 19.88
C LEU A 149 -12.67 10.19 19.42
N PRO A 150 -13.55 10.74 20.28
CA PRO A 150 -14.87 11.21 19.83
C PRO A 150 -14.82 12.39 18.85
N ARG A 151 -13.70 13.13 18.83
CA ARG A 151 -13.46 14.28 17.97
C ARG A 151 -12.51 13.95 16.82
N LEU A 152 -11.98 12.73 16.77
CA LEU A 152 -11.07 12.29 15.73
C LEU A 152 -11.76 12.38 14.38
N ARG A 153 -11.04 12.93 13.40
CA ARG A 153 -11.42 12.94 11.99
C ARG A 153 -10.40 12.08 11.24
N PRO A 154 -10.56 10.74 11.19
CA PRO A 154 -9.58 9.86 10.58
C PRO A 154 -9.26 10.25 9.13
N GLU A 155 -10.26 10.75 8.40
CA GLU A 155 -10.14 11.12 7.00
C GLU A 155 -9.17 12.30 6.81
N ALA A 156 -9.33 13.35 7.61
CA ALA A 156 -8.48 14.53 7.55
C ALA A 156 -7.02 14.20 7.91
N VAL A 157 -6.83 13.37 8.95
CA VAL A 157 -5.50 12.92 9.37
C VAL A 157 -4.85 12.03 8.30
N GLY A 158 -5.63 11.12 7.70
CA GLY A 158 -5.17 10.25 6.61
C GLY A 158 -4.74 11.03 5.37
N GLN A 159 -5.54 12.01 4.94
CA GLN A 159 -5.19 12.91 3.83
C GLN A 159 -3.91 13.69 4.11
N GLN A 160 -3.76 14.24 5.31
CA GLN A 160 -2.56 14.97 5.71
C GLN A 160 -1.32 14.07 5.67
N MET A 161 -1.39 12.89 6.29
CA MET A 161 -0.25 11.95 6.36
C MET A 161 0.15 11.42 4.97
N ALA A 162 -0.82 11.17 4.08
CA ALA A 162 -0.55 10.83 2.69
C ALA A 162 0.10 12.00 1.93
N GLY A 163 -0.36 13.23 2.14
CA GLY A 163 0.26 14.43 1.59
C GLY A 163 1.72 14.61 2.02
N GLU A 164 2.03 14.33 3.29
CA GLU A 164 3.41 14.33 3.80
C GLU A 164 4.30 13.30 3.08
N TYR A 165 3.75 12.12 2.76
CA TYR A 165 4.46 11.13 1.96
C TYR A 165 4.71 11.63 0.53
N LEU A 166 3.68 12.13 -0.15
CA LEU A 166 3.78 12.61 -1.53
C LEU A 166 4.76 13.78 -1.69
N GLN A 167 4.88 14.64 -0.69
CA GLN A 167 5.89 15.70 -0.68
C GLN A 167 7.33 15.17 -0.67
N ARG A 168 7.55 13.96 -0.13
CA ARG A 168 8.85 13.28 -0.07
C ARG A 168 9.08 12.32 -1.23
N ASP A 169 8.05 11.67 -1.76
CA ASP A 169 8.10 10.74 -2.91
C ASP A 169 8.13 11.49 -4.27
N ARG A 170 8.83 12.63 -4.36
CA ARG A 170 9.03 13.34 -5.63
C ARG A 170 9.95 12.54 -6.54
N ARG A 171 9.36 11.56 -7.24
CA ARG A 171 9.90 10.90 -8.42
C ARG A 171 9.54 11.67 -9.67
#